data_AF-A0A7V9DC95-F1
#
_entry.id   AF-A0A7V9DC95-F1
#
_cell.length_a   1.000
_cell.length_b   1.000
_cell.length_c   1.000
_cell.angle_alpha   90.00
_cell.angle_beta   90.00
_cell.angle_gamma   90.00
#
_symmetry.space_group_name_H-M   'P 1'
#
loop_
_entity.id
_entity.type
_entity.pdbx_description
1 polymer ?
#
loop_
_entity_poly.entity_id
_entity_poly.type
_entity_poly.pdbx_seq_one_letter_code
_entity_poly.pdbx_strand_id
1 'polypeptide(L)'
;IFLFSGIVASASAGFLIHNWQPAKIFMGDVGSAFLGFSFGVMPLLHSSSSNLVPRDLPLIAILMLWPFVFDSVVTLVRRALKRQPVWKPHREHIYQRLVIAGYEHKFVSKMYIGFASVVVVLVYLNVRVDGTLTPLVLLSAVILSAALFAFGQRKRELV
;
A
#
# COMPACT_ATOMS: atom_id res chain seq x y z
N ILE A 1 2.03 21.75 -4.18
CA ILE A 1 1.96 20.39 -3.58
C ILE A 1 0.71 20.22 -2.72
N PHE A 2 0.54 20.99 -1.65
CA PHE A 2 -0.63 20.86 -0.76
C PHE A 2 -1.99 20.90 -1.47
N LEU A 3 -2.18 21.84 -2.42
CA LEU A 3 -3.41 21.92 -3.22
C LEU A 3 -3.65 20.63 -4.03
N PHE A 4 -2.63 20.15 -4.73
CA PHE A 4 -2.71 18.93 -5.53
C PHE A 4 -3.02 17.71 -4.66
N SER A 5 -2.31 17.54 -3.54
CA SER A 5 -2.57 16.46 -2.58
C SER A 5 -3.98 16.55 -1.99
N GLY A 6 -4.48 17.75 -1.70
CA GLY A 6 -5.84 17.99 -1.21
C GLY A 6 -6.91 17.59 -2.23
N ILE A 7 -6.71 17.93 -3.51
CA ILE A 7 -7.61 17.54 -4.61
C ILE A 7 -7.61 16.02 -4.80
N VAL A 8 -6.43 15.39 -4.81
CA VAL A 8 -6.31 13.94 -4.94
C VAL A 8 -7.00 13.24 -3.76
N ALA A 9 -6.82 13.74 -2.53
CA ALA A 9 -7.46 13.18 -1.35
C ALA A 9 -8.99 13.33 -1.39
N SER A 10 -9.52 14.51 -1.74
CA SER A 10 -10.97 14.73 -1.81
C SER A 10 -11.63 13.94 -2.94
N ALA A 11 -11.01 13.88 -4.12
CA ALA A 11 -11.48 13.06 -5.23
C ALA A 11 -11.46 11.56 -4.88
N SER A 12 -10.40 11.08 -4.22
CA SER A 12 -10.30 9.69 -3.76
C SER A 12 -11.32 9.37 -2.67
N ALA A 13 -11.61 10.31 -1.76
CA ALA A 13 -12.65 10.16 -0.75
C ALA A 13 -14.05 10.07 -1.39
N GLY A 14 -14.35 10.92 -2.38
CA GLY A 14 -15.59 10.85 -3.17
C GLY A 14 -15.70 9.53 -3.93
N PHE A 15 -14.63 9.09 -4.60
CA PHE A 15 -14.57 7.80 -5.27
C PHE A 15 -14.82 6.63 -4.30
N LEU A 16 -14.21 6.68 -3.10
CA LEU A 16 -14.34 5.63 -2.10
C LEU A 16 -15.78 5.41 -1.68
N ILE A 17 -16.62 6.46 -1.58
CA ILE A 17 -18.05 6.32 -1.25
C ILE A 17 -18.77 5.44 -2.29
N HIS A 18 -18.43 5.59 -3.57
CA HIS A 18 -19.04 4.82 -4.66
C HIS A 18 -18.35 3.48 -4.91
N ASN A 19 -17.09 3.33 -4.52
CA ASN A 19 -16.30 2.12 -4.64
C ASN A 19 -16.40 1.20 -3.40
N TRP A 20 -16.90 1.72 -2.27
CA TRP A 20 -17.09 0.91 -1.06
C TRP A 20 -18.05 -0.24 -1.30
N GLN A 21 -17.78 -1.40 -0.70
CA GLN A 21 -18.55 -2.61 -1.00
C GLN A 21 -20.03 -2.46 -0.60
N PRO A 22 -20.98 -2.80 -1.50
CA PRO A 22 -20.79 -3.29 -2.88
C PRO A 22 -20.41 -2.17 -3.87
N ALA A 23 -19.32 -2.36 -4.61
CA ALA A 23 -18.76 -1.34 -5.49
C ALA A 23 -19.67 -1.03 -6.69
N LYS A 24 -19.95 0.25 -6.93
CA LYS A 24 -20.76 0.73 -8.07
C LYS A 24 -19.91 1.15 -9.26
N ILE A 25 -18.70 1.64 -8.98
CA ILE A 25 -17.71 2.06 -9.98
C ILE A 25 -16.36 1.44 -9.63
N PHE A 26 -15.57 1.11 -10.65
CA PHE A 26 -14.21 0.60 -10.51
C PHE A 26 -13.20 1.66 -10.90
N MET A 27 -12.02 1.61 -10.27
CA MET A 27 -10.95 2.58 -10.48
C MET A 27 -10.37 2.53 -11.90
N GLY A 28 -10.28 1.31 -12.46
CA GLY A 28 -9.62 1.04 -13.73
C GLY A 28 -8.11 1.30 -13.72
N ASP A 29 -7.48 1.05 -14.86
CA ASP A 29 -6.05 1.25 -15.04
C ASP A 29 -5.66 2.73 -15.05
N VAL A 30 -6.55 3.59 -15.57
CA VAL A 30 -6.33 5.04 -15.63
C VAL A 30 -6.20 5.63 -14.23
N GLY A 31 -7.14 5.34 -13.32
CA GLY A 31 -7.11 5.89 -11.97
C GLY A 31 -5.94 5.33 -11.15
N SER A 32 -5.70 4.02 -11.24
CA SER A 32 -4.64 3.36 -10.47
C SER A 32 -3.24 3.80 -10.91
N ALA A 33 -2.97 3.88 -12.21
CA ALA A 33 -1.71 4.39 -12.75
C ALA A 33 -1.49 5.87 -12.38
N PHE A 34 -2.54 6.70 -12.48
CA PHE A 34 -2.47 8.11 -12.07
C PHE A 34 -2.11 8.28 -10.59
N LEU A 35 -2.76 7.54 -9.68
CA LEU A 35 -2.43 7.61 -8.26
C LEU A 35 -1.01 7.10 -7.99
N GLY A 36 -0.62 5.96 -8.57
CA GLY A 36 0.72 5.40 -8.41
C GLY A 36 1.81 6.38 -8.84
N PHE A 37 1.65 7.00 -10.02
CA PHE A 37 2.56 8.04 -10.50
C PHE A 37 2.59 9.26 -9.57
N SER A 38 1.41 9.75 -9.15
CA SER A 38 1.29 10.90 -8.27
C SER A 38 2.02 10.68 -6.94
N PHE A 39 1.83 9.53 -6.30
CA PHE A 39 2.51 9.19 -5.05
C PHE A 39 4.02 8.98 -5.23
N GLY A 40 4.47 8.49 -6.39
CA GLY A 40 5.90 8.35 -6.69
C GLY A 40 6.62 9.69 -6.90
N VAL A 41 5.94 10.66 -7.53
CA VAL A 41 6.54 11.97 -7.87
C VAL A 41 6.41 13.00 -6.75
N MET A 42 5.37 12.92 -5.91
CA MET A 42 5.13 13.89 -4.83
C MET A 42 6.35 14.10 -3.90
N PRO A 43 7.06 13.06 -3.42
CA PRO A 43 8.25 13.24 -2.59
C PRO A 43 9.36 14.00 -3.32
N LEU A 44 9.59 13.71 -4.60
CA LEU A 44 10.59 14.38 -5.45
C LEU A 44 10.32 15.89 -5.58
N LEU A 45 9.05 16.24 -5.80
CA LEU A 45 8.64 17.65 -5.87
C LEU A 45 8.79 18.36 -4.52
N HIS A 46 8.52 17.66 -3.41
CA HIS A 46 8.62 18.26 -2.08
C HIS A 46 10.06 18.53 -1.66
N SER A 47 10.99 17.61 -1.93
CA SER A 47 12.42 17.83 -1.66
C SER A 47 12.99 19.00 -2.44
N SER A 48 12.53 19.24 -3.67
CA SER A 48 12.99 20.41 -4.45
C SER A 48 12.60 21.76 -3.82
N SER A 49 11.62 21.77 -2.91
CA SER A 49 11.11 22.99 -2.24
C SER A 49 11.45 23.06 -0.74
N SER A 50 12.06 22.02 -0.17
CA SER A 50 12.33 21.91 1.28
C SER A 50 13.72 21.36 1.52
N ASN A 51 14.39 21.75 2.61
CA ASN A 51 15.71 21.22 3.00
C ASN A 51 15.67 19.75 3.46
N LEU A 52 14.69 18.96 3.02
CA LEU A 52 14.64 17.53 3.30
C LEU A 52 15.88 16.86 2.70
N VAL A 53 16.57 16.09 3.54
CA VAL A 53 17.75 15.33 3.13
C VAL A 53 17.33 14.36 2.01
N PRO A 54 18.00 14.38 0.84
CA PRO A 54 17.64 13.55 -0.31
C PRO A 54 17.60 12.04 -0.03
N ARG A 55 18.27 11.59 1.04
CA ARG A 55 18.44 10.18 1.41
C ARG A 55 17.12 9.47 1.71
N ASP A 56 16.15 10.15 2.32
CA ASP A 56 14.93 9.49 2.83
C ASP A 56 13.78 9.51 1.81
N LEU A 57 13.97 10.17 0.67
CA LEU A 57 12.92 10.42 -0.32
C LEU A 57 12.39 9.15 -0.99
N PRO A 58 13.25 8.22 -1.49
CA PRO A 58 12.78 6.97 -2.07
C PRO A 58 12.08 6.11 -1.02
N LEU A 59 12.57 6.15 0.22
CA LEU A 59 12.00 5.40 1.32
C LEU A 59 10.59 5.88 1.65
N ILE A 60 10.37 7.20 1.76
CA ILE A 60 9.05 7.78 1.99
C ILE A 60 8.07 7.39 0.87
N ALA A 61 8.49 7.48 -0.40
CA ALA A 61 7.66 7.12 -1.55
C ALA A 61 7.19 5.65 -1.48
N ILE A 62 8.12 4.73 -1.18
CA ILE A 62 7.82 3.30 -1.04
C ILE A 62 6.92 3.05 0.17
N LEU A 63 7.19 3.71 1.30
CA LEU A 63 6.44 3.50 2.54
C LEU A 63 4.98 4.00 2.44
N MET A 64 4.71 5.07 1.69
CA MET A 64 3.34 5.52 1.42
C MET A 64 2.52 4.49 0.65
N LEU A 65 3.15 3.74 -0.25
CA LEU A 65 2.52 2.67 -1.05
C LEU A 65 2.85 1.27 -0.53
N TRP A 66 3.36 1.17 0.70
CA TRP A 66 3.96 -0.06 1.24
C TRP A 66 3.08 -1.30 1.09
N PRO A 67 1.76 -1.29 1.39
CA PRO A 67 0.95 -2.51 1.30
C PRO A 67 0.91 -3.07 -0.14
N PHE A 68 0.85 -2.20 -1.14
CA PHE A 68 0.79 -2.57 -2.56
C PHE A 68 2.15 -3.06 -3.07
N VAL A 69 3.22 -2.36 -2.70
CA VAL A 69 4.58 -2.74 -3.07
C VAL A 69 4.93 -4.09 -2.45
N PHE A 70 4.66 -4.25 -1.15
CA PHE A 70 4.93 -5.50 -0.43
C PHE A 70 4.17 -6.69 -1.03
N ASP A 71 2.85 -6.57 -1.23
CA ASP A 71 2.04 -7.66 -1.77
C ASP A 71 2.50 -8.06 -3.18
N SER A 72 2.79 -7.08 -4.03
CA SER A 72 3.29 -7.31 -5.40
C SER A 72 4.64 -8.03 -5.38
N VAL A 73 5.61 -7.52 -4.59
CA VAL A 73 6.95 -8.11 -4.48
C VAL A 73 6.86 -9.55 -3.96
N VAL A 74 6.13 -9.77 -2.87
CA VAL A 74 5.98 -11.12 -2.29
C VAL A 74 5.34 -12.09 -3.26
N THR A 75 4.31 -11.66 -3.98
CA THR A 75 3.60 -12.50 -4.94
C THR A 75 4.50 -12.87 -6.10
N LEU A 76 5.20 -11.91 -6.69
CA LEU A 76 6.12 -12.15 -7.81
C LEU A 76 7.31 -13.01 -7.40
N VAL A 77 7.93 -12.74 -6.24
CA VAL A 77 9.04 -13.55 -5.70
C VAL A 77 8.60 -14.98 -5.47
N ARG A 78 7.44 -15.21 -4.84
CA ARG A 78 6.91 -16.55 -4.62
C ARG A 78 6.69 -17.31 -5.93
N ARG A 79 6.13 -16.65 -6.95
CA ARG A 79 5.90 -17.26 -8.27
C ARG A 79 7.21 -17.61 -8.96
N ALA A 80 8.18 -16.70 -8.91
CA ALA A 80 9.52 -16.93 -9.43
C ALA A 80 10.21 -18.12 -8.75
N LEU A 81 10.16 -18.22 -7.42
CA LEU A 81 10.70 -19.35 -6.66
C LEU A 81 10.03 -20.68 -7.00
N LYS A 82 8.73 -20.66 -7.32
CA LYS A 82 7.98 -21.83 -7.82
C LYS A 82 8.16 -22.09 -9.32
N ARG A 83 9.04 -21.34 -10.00
CA ARG A 83 9.27 -21.39 -11.45
C ARG A 83 7.99 -21.20 -12.28
N GLN A 84 7.04 -20.44 -11.74
CA GLN A 84 5.82 -20.09 -12.46
C GLN A 84 6.05 -18.82 -13.30
N PRO A 85 5.44 -18.72 -14.49
CA PRO A 85 5.57 -17.51 -15.31
C PRO A 85 4.95 -16.31 -14.59
N VAL A 86 5.78 -15.32 -14.28
CA VAL A 86 5.37 -14.11 -13.53
C VAL A 86 4.48 -13.17 -14.33
N TRP A 87 4.55 -13.23 -15.66
CA TRP A 87 3.77 -12.41 -16.59
C TRP A 87 2.36 -12.95 -16.88
N LYS A 88 2.04 -14.18 -16.47
CA LYS A 88 0.69 -14.72 -16.66
C LYS A 88 -0.27 -14.20 -15.58
N PRO A 89 -1.53 -13.86 -15.93
CA PRO A 89 -2.54 -13.47 -14.96
C PRO A 89 -2.67 -14.48 -13.82
N HIS A 90 -2.79 -13.99 -12.60
CA HIS A 90 -2.86 -14.83 -11.40
C HIS A 90 -3.76 -14.22 -10.32
N ARG A 91 -4.14 -15.05 -9.34
CA ARG A 91 -4.95 -14.64 -8.18
C ARG A 91 -4.26 -14.92 -6.84
N GLU A 92 -2.95 -14.69 -6.79
CA GLU A 92 -2.08 -15.06 -5.66
C GLU A 92 -1.74 -13.90 -4.72
N HIS A 93 -2.21 -12.68 -5.01
CA HIS A 93 -2.03 -11.55 -4.10
C HIS A 93 -2.68 -11.83 -2.75
N ILE A 94 -2.08 -11.33 -1.68
CA ILE A 94 -2.49 -11.59 -0.30
C ILE A 94 -3.96 -11.22 -0.10
N TYR A 95 -4.39 -10.05 -0.59
CA TYR A 95 -5.79 -9.62 -0.47
C TYR A 95 -6.76 -10.59 -1.18
N GLN A 96 -6.38 -11.10 -2.36
CA GLN A 96 -7.19 -12.07 -3.10
C GLN A 96 -7.26 -13.40 -2.36
N ARG A 97 -6.12 -13.87 -1.82
CA ARG A 97 -6.06 -15.11 -1.04
C ARG A 97 -6.89 -15.04 0.23
N LEU A 98 -6.92 -13.89 0.91
CA LEU A 98 -7.77 -13.68 2.07
C LEU A 98 -9.26 -13.78 1.71
N VAL A 99 -9.67 -13.13 0.63
CA VAL A 99 -11.06 -13.25 0.14
C VAL A 99 -11.39 -14.70 -0.23
N ILE A 100 -10.51 -15.38 -0.96
CA ILE A 100 -10.69 -16.80 -1.34
C ILE A 100 -10.74 -17.71 -0.10
N ALA A 101 -10.03 -17.37 0.97
CA ALA A 101 -10.09 -18.07 2.25
C ALA A 101 -11.38 -17.79 3.05
N GLY A 102 -12.32 -17.01 2.51
CA GLY A 102 -13.63 -16.76 3.11
C GLY A 102 -13.68 -15.55 4.03
N TYR A 103 -12.68 -14.66 3.99
CA TYR A 103 -12.80 -13.34 4.63
C TYR A 103 -13.66 -12.40 3.79
N GLU A 104 -14.47 -11.58 4.44
CA GLU A 104 -15.25 -10.54 3.75
C GLU A 104 -14.34 -9.49 3.11
N HIS A 105 -14.69 -9.06 1.89
CA HIS A 105 -14.00 -7.96 1.21
C HIS A 105 -13.91 -6.69 2.09
N LYS A 106 -14.97 -6.30 2.81
CA LYS A 106 -14.96 -5.16 3.75
C LYS A 106 -13.90 -5.31 4.83
N PHE A 107 -13.75 -6.52 5.38
CA PHE A 107 -12.77 -6.80 6.43
C PHE A 107 -11.34 -6.62 5.89
N VAL A 108 -11.05 -7.22 4.73
CA VAL A 108 -9.74 -7.10 4.09
C VAL A 108 -9.43 -5.63 3.76
N SER A 109 -10.37 -4.88 3.19
CA SER A 109 -10.18 -3.45 2.91
C SER A 109 -9.89 -2.63 4.16
N LYS A 110 -10.65 -2.83 5.26
CA LYS A 110 -10.40 -2.13 6.54
C LYS A 110 -9.02 -2.47 7.11
N MET A 111 -8.60 -3.73 7.02
CA MET A 111 -7.28 -4.16 7.48
C MET A 111 -6.16 -3.45 6.71
N TYR A 112 -6.24 -3.40 5.38
CA TYR A 112 -5.27 -2.68 4.56
C TYR A 112 -5.26 -1.17 4.86
N ILE A 113 -6.43 -0.54 5.01
CA ILE A 113 -6.54 0.87 5.41
C ILE A 113 -5.89 1.09 6.78
N GLY A 114 -6.18 0.24 7.77
CA GLY A 114 -5.61 0.35 9.11
C GLY A 114 -4.08 0.24 9.10
N PHE A 115 -3.54 -0.78 8.43
CA PHE A 115 -2.09 -0.97 8.36
C PHE A 115 -1.38 0.15 7.59
N ALA A 116 -1.95 0.57 6.45
CA ALA A 116 -1.43 1.72 5.70
C ALA A 116 -1.45 2.99 6.55
N SER A 117 -2.52 3.23 7.30
CA SER A 117 -2.65 4.42 8.16
C SER A 117 -1.59 4.44 9.26
N VAL A 118 -1.30 3.31 9.90
CA VAL A 118 -0.24 3.20 10.92
C VAL A 118 1.11 3.59 10.33
N VAL A 119 1.48 3.01 9.18
CA VAL A 119 2.76 3.32 8.51
C VAL A 119 2.83 4.80 8.12
N VAL A 120 1.77 5.35 7.52
CA VAL A 120 1.72 6.75 7.10
C VAL A 120 1.84 7.71 8.29
N VAL A 121 1.17 7.44 9.41
CA VAL A 121 1.29 8.24 10.64
C VAL A 121 2.72 8.19 11.18
N LEU A 122 3.34 7.01 11.23
CA LEU A 122 4.73 6.87 11.68
C LEU A 122 5.71 7.58 10.75
N VAL A 123 5.49 7.53 9.43
CA VAL A 123 6.27 8.31 8.44
C VAL A 123 6.12 9.80 8.69
N TYR A 124 4.89 10.29 8.90
CA TYR A 124 4.64 11.70 9.22
C TYR A 124 5.37 12.14 10.48
N LEU A 125 5.30 11.35 11.55
CA LEU A 125 6.02 11.62 12.80
C LEU A 125 7.54 11.59 12.59
N ASN A 126 8.06 10.65 11.81
CA ASN A 126 9.48 10.54 11.50
C ASN A 126 10.02 11.80 10.81
N VAL A 127 9.25 12.36 9.88
CA VAL A 127 9.59 13.62 9.20
C VAL A 127 9.62 14.81 10.18
N ARG A 128 8.81 14.79 11.24
CA ARG A 128 8.79 15.86 12.26
C ARG A 128 9.98 15.82 13.23
N VAL A 129 10.68 14.69 13.31
CA VAL A 129 11.84 14.48 14.19
C VAL A 129 13.11 14.17 13.40
N ASP A 130 13.20 14.73 12.19
CA ASP A 130 14.36 14.69 11.30
C ASP A 130 14.91 13.27 11.07
N GLY A 131 14.03 12.28 10.93
CA GLY A 131 14.41 10.92 10.57
C GLY A 131 14.81 10.00 11.74
N THR A 132 14.75 10.48 12.99
CA THR A 132 15.15 9.69 14.18
C THR A 132 14.36 8.39 14.35
N LEU A 133 13.10 8.36 13.91
CA LEU A 133 12.20 7.20 14.01
C LEU A 133 12.31 6.24 12.83
N THR A 134 13.23 6.45 11.89
CA THR A 134 13.36 5.62 10.69
C THR A 134 13.45 4.11 11.01
N PRO A 135 14.24 3.66 12.01
CA PRO A 135 14.27 2.24 12.37
C PRO A 135 12.91 1.72 12.86
N LEU A 136 12.16 2.52 13.62
CA LEU A 136 10.83 2.16 14.12
C LEU A 136 9.81 2.06 12.97
N VAL A 137 9.86 3.00 12.02
CA VAL A 137 9.01 2.96 10.82
C VAL A 137 9.27 1.68 10.03
N LEU A 138 10.53 1.36 9.76
CA LEU A 138 10.92 0.15 9.05
C LEU A 138 10.49 -1.12 9.80
N LEU A 139 10.72 -1.16 11.11
CA LEU A 139 10.30 -2.28 11.94
C LEU A 139 8.78 -2.47 11.90
N SER A 140 8.00 -1.38 11.98
CA SER A 140 6.54 -1.45 11.89
C SER A 140 6.09 -2.00 10.54
N ALA A 141 6.69 -1.55 9.43
CA ALA A 141 6.40 -2.06 8.09
C ALA A 141 6.72 -3.55 7.98
N VAL A 142 7.84 -4.01 8.54
CA VAL A 142 8.21 -5.43 8.55
C VAL A 142 7.24 -6.27 9.40
N ILE A 143 6.86 -5.80 10.59
CA ILE A 143 5.90 -6.50 11.46
C ILE A 143 4.53 -6.61 10.78
N LEU A 144 4.05 -5.53 10.20
CA LEU A 144 2.77 -5.51 9.48
C LEU A 144 2.83 -6.37 8.21
N SER A 145 3.99 -6.43 7.54
CA SER A 145 4.25 -7.32 6.39
C SER A 145 4.13 -8.77 6.81
N ALA A 146 4.79 -9.14 7.90
CA ALA A 146 4.75 -10.48 8.46
C ALA A 146 3.32 -10.86 8.88
N ALA A 147 2.59 -9.93 9.52
CA ALA A 147 1.20 -10.11 9.89
C ALA A 147 0.33 -10.36 8.64
N LEU A 148 0.37 -9.49 7.63
CA LEU A 148 -0.35 -9.68 6.37
C LEU A 148 -0.03 -11.02 5.71
N PHE A 149 1.24 -11.38 5.67
CA PHE A 149 1.68 -12.63 5.07
C PHE A 149 1.17 -13.85 5.84
N ALA A 150 1.20 -13.81 7.17
CA ALA A 150 0.69 -14.86 8.04
C ALA A 150 -0.83 -15.02 7.92
N PHE A 151 -1.59 -13.90 7.93
CA PHE A 151 -3.03 -13.91 7.65
C PHE A 151 -3.31 -14.49 6.27
N GLY A 152 -2.55 -14.11 5.24
CA GLY A 152 -2.69 -14.64 3.89
C GLY A 152 -2.28 -16.11 3.74
N GLN A 153 -1.52 -16.68 4.68
CA GLN A 153 -1.16 -18.10 4.70
C GLN A 153 -2.17 -18.97 5.45
N ARG A 154 -2.96 -18.40 6.36
CA ARG A 154 -4.04 -19.13 7.05
C ARG A 154 -5.06 -19.57 6.00
N LYS A 155 -4.88 -20.80 5.49
CA LYS A 155 -5.98 -21.56 4.92
C LYS A 155 -7.03 -21.63 6.02
N ARG A 156 -8.20 -21.09 5.77
CA ARG A 156 -9.38 -21.58 6.47
C ARG A 156 -9.54 -23.00 5.96
N GLU A 157 -9.19 -23.98 6.79
CA GLU A 157 -9.59 -25.37 6.60
C GLU A 157 -11.11 -25.39 6.68
N LEU A 158 -11.76 -25.05 5.58
CA LEU A 158 -13.20 -25.19 5.42
C LEU A 158 -13.41 -25.88 4.09
N VAL A 159 -13.48 -27.20 4.24
CA VAL A 159 -14.41 -28.10 3.56
C VAL A 159 -15.75 -27.40 3.33
#